data_AF-A0A4Q4BUL2-F1
#
_entry.id   AF-A0A4Q4BUL2-F1
#
_cell.length_a   1.000
_cell.length_b   1.000
_cell.length_c   1.000
_cell.angle_alpha   90.00
_cell.angle_beta   90.00
_cell.angle_gamma   90.00
#
_symmetry.space_group_name_H-M   'P 1'
#
loop_
_entity.id
_entity.type
_entity.pdbx_description
1 polymer ?
#
loop_
_entity_poly.entity_id
_entity_poly.type
_entity_poly.pdbx_seq_one_letter_code
_entity_poly.pdbx_strand_id
1 'polypeptide(L)'
;MIDPSRHAVLWLLIAFVFTTAATRTTTRYIRHKADRAEAYLKENAEPGLIRNIVVAGIHVHHQVWGILMVLFSGLLLITYLPERGLALNVLAALFGMGAALTLDEFAMWLHLDDVYWQEEGRQSVTALIVAVTITAALVIGANPLDVVPTGNDLPGALLSALGIVNLGFVVVTILKGKLPTGLVGVFVPLVGIIGAVRVAKPGSWWAQRRYKKDGWLARRAERRFDATYDARWNAIRDIIGGRPYPREQMREAVREQMKAARVRRQELPLERAQARVARQARRRERLGDMPGAAQRTGSTRAGDERPPEEP
;
A
#
# COMPACT_ATOMS: atom_id res chain seq x y z
N MET A 1 17.95 -27.36 28.91
CA MET A 1 16.55 -27.03 28.58
C MET A 1 16.51 -25.57 28.13
N ILE A 2 15.52 -25.15 27.34
CA ILE A 2 15.36 -23.73 26.99
C ILE A 2 14.66 -23.03 28.16
N ASP A 3 15.06 -21.78 28.40
CA ASP A 3 14.46 -20.87 29.37
C ASP A 3 12.98 -20.58 28.99
N PRO A 4 12.00 -20.78 29.89
CA PRO A 4 10.59 -20.59 29.57
C PRO A 4 10.23 -19.22 29.00
N SER A 5 10.95 -18.16 29.39
CA SER A 5 10.75 -16.81 28.84
C SER A 5 11.04 -16.73 27.33
N ARG A 6 11.84 -17.66 26.80
CA ARG A 6 12.27 -17.71 25.40
C ARG A 6 11.40 -18.63 24.54
N HIS A 7 10.42 -19.33 25.11
CA HIS A 7 9.55 -20.24 24.35
C HIS A 7 8.75 -19.52 23.25
N ALA A 8 8.27 -18.29 23.50
CA ALA A 8 7.60 -17.49 22.47
C ALA A 8 8.53 -17.13 21.30
N VAL A 9 9.78 -16.76 21.60
CA VAL A 9 10.82 -16.43 20.60
C VAL A 9 11.23 -17.68 19.80
N LEU A 10 11.27 -18.86 20.43
CA LEU A 10 11.49 -20.14 19.75
C LEU A 10 10.38 -20.45 18.74
N TRP A 11 9.11 -20.29 19.13
CA TRP A 11 7.98 -20.50 18.21
C TRP A 11 7.97 -19.50 17.05
N LEU A 12 8.31 -18.23 17.31
CA LEU A 12 8.52 -17.22 16.27
C LEU A 12 9.60 -17.66 15.28
N LEU A 13 10.76 -18.12 15.76
CA LEU A 13 11.85 -18.60 14.91
C LEU A 13 11.43 -19.82 14.07
N ILE A 14 10.77 -20.81 14.67
CA ILE A 14 10.26 -22.01 13.98
C ILE A 14 9.27 -21.61 12.87
N ALA A 15 8.29 -20.76 13.19
CA ALA A 15 7.30 -20.28 12.22
C ALA A 15 7.93 -19.44 11.10
N PHE A 16 8.92 -18.60 11.41
CA PHE A 16 9.65 -17.79 10.43
C PHE A 16 10.46 -18.66 9.46
N VAL A 17 11.23 -19.62 9.98
CA VAL A 17 12.03 -20.55 9.16
C VAL A 17 11.12 -21.43 8.31
N PHE A 18 10.05 -21.99 8.88
CA PHE A 18 9.06 -22.78 8.15
C PHE A 18 8.39 -21.98 7.02
N THR A 19 7.90 -20.77 7.31
CA THR A 19 7.22 -19.92 6.31
C THR A 19 8.17 -19.46 5.22
N THR A 20 9.42 -19.15 5.58
CA THR A 20 10.48 -18.83 4.60
C THR A 20 10.81 -20.04 3.73
N ALA A 21 10.95 -21.22 4.31
CA ALA A 21 11.21 -22.46 3.57
C ALA A 21 10.06 -22.82 2.63
N ALA A 22 8.81 -22.70 3.10
CA ALA A 22 7.61 -22.95 2.31
C ALA A 22 7.50 -21.98 1.12
N THR A 23 7.53 -20.66 1.36
CA THR A 23 7.42 -19.63 0.31
C THR A 23 8.56 -19.72 -0.71
N ARG A 24 9.81 -19.96 -0.27
CA ARG A 24 10.96 -20.18 -1.16
C ARG A 24 10.83 -21.49 -1.94
N THR A 25 10.27 -22.56 -1.35
CA THR A 25 10.03 -23.84 -2.04
C THR A 25 8.94 -23.71 -3.08
N THR A 26 7.81 -23.06 -2.77
CA THR A 26 6.75 -22.74 -3.74
C THR A 26 7.30 -21.89 -4.88
N THR A 27 8.11 -20.87 -4.59
CA THR A 27 8.74 -20.02 -5.63
C THR A 27 9.73 -20.80 -6.49
N ARG A 28 10.58 -21.64 -5.90
CA ARG A 28 11.49 -22.55 -6.63
C ARG A 28 10.73 -23.55 -7.50
N TYR A 29 9.65 -24.12 -6.99
CA TYR A 29 8.81 -25.07 -7.71
C TYR A 29 8.08 -24.40 -8.89
N ILE A 30 7.50 -23.21 -8.69
CA ILE A 30 6.87 -22.43 -9.76
C ILE A 30 7.89 -22.06 -10.83
N ARG A 31 9.09 -21.60 -10.44
CA ARG A 31 10.18 -21.33 -11.39
C ARG A 31 10.62 -22.58 -12.14
N HIS A 32 10.97 -23.66 -11.46
CA HIS A 32 11.34 -24.93 -12.10
C HIS A 32 10.22 -25.49 -13.00
N LYS A 33 8.93 -25.22 -12.70
CA LYS A 33 7.82 -25.50 -13.62
C LYS A 33 7.71 -24.52 -14.78
N ALA A 34 8.05 -23.24 -14.61
CA ALA A 34 8.10 -22.26 -15.70
C ALA A 34 9.28 -22.55 -16.64
N ASP A 35 10.47 -22.80 -16.11
CA ASP A 35 11.68 -23.18 -16.85
C ASP A 35 11.43 -24.48 -17.66
N ARG A 36 10.73 -25.46 -17.06
CA ARG A 36 10.27 -26.67 -17.78
C ARG A 36 9.07 -26.42 -18.70
N ALA A 37 8.23 -25.43 -18.41
CA ALA A 37 7.12 -25.05 -19.29
C ALA A 37 7.63 -24.33 -20.54
N GLU A 38 8.71 -23.54 -20.51
CA GLU A 38 9.36 -23.06 -21.73
C GLU A 38 9.86 -24.23 -22.60
N ALA A 39 10.38 -25.30 -21.97
CA ALA A 39 10.73 -26.53 -22.68
C ALA A 39 9.52 -27.34 -23.22
N TYR A 40 8.32 -27.19 -22.62
CA TYR A 40 7.09 -27.91 -23.01
C TYR A 40 6.15 -27.10 -23.93
N LEU A 41 6.19 -25.76 -23.85
CA LEU A 41 5.49 -24.79 -24.69
C LEU A 41 5.94 -24.84 -26.15
N LYS A 42 7.08 -25.48 -26.40
CA LYS A 42 7.55 -25.82 -27.75
C LYS A 42 6.77 -26.97 -28.40
N GLU A 43 5.90 -27.66 -27.66
CA GLU A 43 5.18 -28.84 -28.16
C GLU A 43 3.68 -28.86 -27.78
N ASN A 44 3.30 -28.86 -26.49
CA ASN A 44 1.88 -28.93 -26.06
C ASN A 44 1.66 -28.28 -24.68
N ALA A 45 0.84 -27.24 -24.56
CA ALA A 45 0.68 -26.47 -23.31
C ALA A 45 -0.78 -26.26 -22.85
N GLU A 46 -1.26 -27.13 -21.97
CA GLU A 46 -2.46 -26.93 -21.15
C GLU A 46 -2.15 -26.15 -19.85
N PRO A 47 -3.06 -25.32 -19.29
CA PRO A 47 -2.74 -24.44 -18.16
C PRO A 47 -2.63 -25.16 -16.80
N GLY A 48 -1.44 -25.16 -16.21
CA GLY A 48 -1.17 -25.85 -14.93
C GLY A 48 -1.81 -25.21 -13.68
N LEU A 49 -2.38 -26.08 -12.82
CA LEU A 49 -3.22 -25.79 -11.65
C LEU A 49 -2.63 -24.87 -10.53
N ILE A 50 -1.37 -24.46 -10.61
CA ILE A 50 -0.69 -23.67 -9.54
C ILE A 50 -0.34 -22.29 -10.10
N ARG A 51 -1.39 -21.51 -10.38
CA ARG A 51 -1.27 -20.13 -10.88
C ARG A 51 -2.21 -19.20 -10.13
N ASN A 52 -1.62 -18.41 -9.23
CA ASN A 52 -2.13 -17.20 -8.58
C ASN A 52 -3.51 -17.30 -7.86
N ILE A 53 -3.55 -16.91 -6.58
CA ILE A 53 -4.83 -16.76 -5.87
C ILE A 53 -5.55 -15.51 -6.42
N VAL A 54 -6.47 -15.74 -7.35
CA VAL A 54 -7.29 -14.69 -7.97
C VAL A 54 -8.59 -14.54 -7.19
N VAL A 55 -8.70 -13.51 -6.35
CA VAL A 55 -9.93 -13.17 -5.63
C VAL A 55 -10.64 -12.06 -6.40
N ALA A 56 -11.87 -12.33 -6.86
CA ALA A 56 -12.69 -11.37 -7.61
C ALA A 56 -12.00 -10.73 -8.85
N GLY A 57 -11.02 -11.42 -9.45
CA GLY A 57 -10.23 -10.93 -10.60
C GLY A 57 -8.88 -10.31 -10.25
N ILE A 58 -8.59 -10.07 -8.97
CA ILE A 58 -7.36 -9.44 -8.49
C ILE A 58 -6.32 -10.52 -8.13
N HIS A 59 -5.08 -10.35 -8.59
CA HIS A 59 -3.96 -11.23 -8.25
C HIS A 59 -3.43 -10.93 -6.84
N VAL A 60 -3.92 -11.68 -5.86
CA VAL A 60 -3.58 -11.47 -4.44
C VAL A 60 -2.15 -11.97 -4.16
N HIS A 61 -1.24 -11.02 -3.94
CA HIS A 61 0.16 -11.31 -3.62
C HIS A 61 0.31 -11.86 -2.19
N HIS A 62 1.28 -12.73 -1.94
CA HIS A 62 1.46 -13.34 -0.60
C HIS A 62 1.79 -12.31 0.50
N GLN A 63 2.31 -11.14 0.13
CA GLN A 63 2.47 -9.97 0.99
C GLN A 63 1.15 -9.52 1.66
N VAL A 64 0.01 -9.61 0.96
CA VAL A 64 -1.34 -9.32 1.50
C VAL A 64 -1.59 -10.11 2.79
N TRP A 65 -1.36 -11.43 2.71
CA TRP A 65 -1.59 -12.33 3.84
C TRP A 65 -0.55 -12.13 4.95
N GLY A 66 0.72 -11.87 4.60
CA GLY A 66 1.77 -11.56 5.56
C GLY A 66 1.47 -10.29 6.38
N ILE A 67 1.06 -9.21 5.71
CA ILE A 67 0.64 -7.95 6.36
C ILE A 67 -0.55 -8.20 7.28
N LEU A 68 -1.61 -8.85 6.77
CA LEU A 68 -2.81 -9.14 7.58
C LEU A 68 -2.50 -10.02 8.79
N MET A 69 -1.58 -10.98 8.67
CA MET A 69 -1.13 -11.79 9.80
C MET A 69 -0.39 -10.94 10.85
N VAL A 70 0.52 -10.05 10.45
CA VAL A 70 1.24 -9.15 11.37
C VAL A 70 0.29 -8.17 12.06
N LEU A 71 -0.61 -7.54 11.31
CA LEU A 71 -1.62 -6.61 11.85
C LEU A 71 -2.58 -7.30 12.84
N PHE A 72 -3.04 -8.52 12.51
CA PHE A 72 -3.96 -9.26 13.37
C PHE A 72 -3.24 -9.78 14.64
N SER A 73 -2.10 -10.46 14.49
CA SER A 73 -1.36 -11.02 15.63
C SER A 73 -0.82 -9.96 16.58
N GLY A 74 -0.31 -8.83 16.09
CA GLY A 74 0.13 -7.73 16.94
C GLY A 74 -1.02 -7.10 17.72
N LEU A 75 -2.19 -6.92 17.08
CA LEU A 75 -3.40 -6.45 17.78
C LEU A 75 -3.86 -7.45 18.85
N LEU A 76 -3.84 -8.76 18.57
CA LEU A 76 -4.18 -9.79 19.56
C LEU A 76 -3.19 -9.79 20.75
N LEU A 77 -1.88 -9.67 20.50
CA LEU A 77 -0.87 -9.60 21.55
C LEU A 77 -1.11 -8.39 22.48
N ILE A 78 -1.32 -7.20 21.90
CA ILE A 78 -1.57 -5.97 22.66
C ILE A 78 -2.89 -6.04 23.45
N THR A 79 -3.91 -6.70 22.91
CA THR A 79 -5.27 -6.73 23.51
C THR A 79 -5.43 -7.80 24.58
N TYR A 80 -4.96 -9.04 24.34
CA TYR A 80 -5.25 -10.21 25.17
C TYR A 80 -4.06 -10.74 25.98
N LEU A 81 -2.83 -10.28 25.67
CA LEU A 81 -1.62 -10.62 26.41
C LEU A 81 -0.87 -9.35 26.93
N PRO A 82 -1.54 -8.37 27.55
CA PRO A 82 -0.91 -7.10 27.92
C PRO A 82 0.00 -7.21 29.16
N GLU A 83 1.31 -7.05 28.98
CA GLU A 83 2.23 -6.70 30.05
C GLU A 83 1.98 -5.27 30.57
N ARG A 84 1.92 -5.09 31.89
CA ARG A 84 1.59 -3.78 32.49
C ARG A 84 2.81 -2.88 32.60
N GLY A 85 2.96 -1.91 31.71
CA GLY A 85 3.98 -0.85 31.86
C GLY A 85 4.15 0.07 30.66
N LEU A 86 4.99 1.10 30.81
CA LEU A 86 5.30 2.07 29.74
C LEU A 86 5.89 1.40 28.49
N ALA A 87 6.63 0.30 28.64
CA ALA A 87 7.21 -0.43 27.53
C ALA A 87 6.14 -0.96 26.56
N LEU A 88 5.04 -1.55 27.06
CA LEU A 88 3.93 -1.97 26.20
C LEU A 88 3.27 -0.76 25.53
N ASN A 89 3.04 0.33 26.26
CA ASN A 89 2.42 1.54 25.69
C ASN A 89 3.23 2.11 24.51
N VAL A 90 4.57 2.14 24.64
CA VAL A 90 5.47 2.59 23.56
C VAL A 90 5.47 1.60 22.39
N LEU A 91 5.53 0.29 22.65
CA LEU A 91 5.49 -0.73 21.60
C LEU A 91 4.15 -0.76 20.87
N ALA A 92 3.03 -0.56 21.57
CA ALA A 92 1.70 -0.46 21.00
C ALA A 92 1.53 0.81 20.16
N ALA A 93 2.11 1.94 20.58
CA ALA A 93 2.14 3.17 19.78
C ALA A 93 2.98 3.00 18.50
N LEU A 94 4.17 2.39 18.59
CA LEU A 94 5.01 2.07 17.43
C LEU A 94 4.30 1.11 16.46
N PHE A 95 3.65 0.07 16.99
CA PHE A 95 2.83 -0.86 16.20
C PHE A 95 1.66 -0.13 15.52
N GLY A 96 0.94 0.74 16.24
CA GLY A 96 -0.15 1.54 15.69
C GLY A 96 0.28 2.47 14.56
N MET A 97 1.44 3.12 14.68
CA MET A 97 2.01 3.95 13.61
C MET A 97 2.43 3.12 12.39
N GLY A 98 3.13 2.00 12.60
CA GLY A 98 3.50 1.09 11.51
C GLY A 98 2.27 0.49 10.81
N ALA A 99 1.23 0.14 11.57
CA ALA A 99 -0.05 -0.33 11.05
C ALA A 99 -0.77 0.72 10.21
N ALA A 100 -0.83 1.98 10.68
CA ALA A 100 -1.43 3.08 9.94
C ALA A 100 -0.72 3.32 8.60
N LEU A 101 0.62 3.44 8.60
CA LEU A 101 1.41 3.59 7.38
C LEU A 101 1.21 2.41 6.40
N THR A 102 1.13 1.19 6.92
CA THR A 102 0.89 0.00 6.07
C THR A 102 -0.53 -0.04 5.50
N LEU A 103 -1.52 0.53 6.19
CA LEU A 103 -2.91 0.56 5.74
C LEU A 103 -3.21 1.76 4.80
N ASP A 104 -2.42 2.82 4.87
CA ASP A 104 -2.50 3.94 3.91
C ASP A 104 -2.09 3.48 2.49
N GLU A 105 -1.13 2.54 2.39
CA GLU A 105 -0.73 1.91 1.13
C GLU A 105 -1.53 0.65 0.76
N PHE A 106 -2.67 0.38 1.43
CA PHE A 106 -3.50 -0.81 1.20
C PHE A 106 -3.90 -0.99 -0.27
N ALA A 107 -4.25 0.09 -0.97
CA ALA A 107 -4.57 0.04 -2.39
C ALA A 107 -3.41 -0.53 -3.23
N MET A 108 -2.17 -0.08 -2.98
CA MET A 108 -0.96 -0.43 -3.73
C MET A 108 -0.49 -1.87 -3.49
N TRP A 109 -0.59 -2.41 -2.27
CA TRP A 109 -0.18 -3.81 -2.02
C TRP A 109 -1.29 -4.84 -2.24
N LEU A 110 -2.56 -4.42 -2.34
CA LEU A 110 -3.66 -5.28 -2.82
C LEU A 110 -3.72 -5.33 -4.35
N HIS A 111 -3.55 -4.18 -5.02
CA HIS A 111 -3.53 -4.04 -6.47
C HIS A 111 -2.14 -3.53 -6.87
N LEU A 112 -1.27 -4.42 -7.35
CA LEU A 112 0.17 -4.16 -7.52
C LEU A 112 0.55 -3.25 -8.72
N ASP A 113 -0.29 -2.28 -9.02
CA ASP A 113 -0.14 -1.21 -10.01
C ASP A 113 -0.18 0.17 -9.30
N ASP A 114 0.17 1.27 -9.96
CA ASP A 114 0.09 2.63 -9.39
C ASP A 114 -1.37 3.15 -9.32
N VAL A 115 -2.15 2.63 -8.36
CA VAL A 115 -3.60 2.91 -8.20
C VAL A 115 -3.97 3.93 -7.13
N TYR A 116 -3.00 4.51 -6.40
CA TYR A 116 -3.22 5.58 -5.41
C TYR A 116 -4.10 6.73 -5.98
N TRP A 117 -3.84 7.11 -7.24
CA TRP A 117 -4.51 8.20 -7.94
C TRP A 117 -5.95 7.89 -8.39
N GLN A 118 -6.48 6.69 -8.13
CA GLN A 118 -7.69 6.15 -8.78
C GLN A 118 -8.81 5.86 -7.77
N GLU A 119 -9.96 5.39 -8.25
CA GLU A 119 -11.06 5.00 -7.36
C GLU A 119 -10.66 3.89 -6.37
N GLU A 120 -9.68 3.06 -6.73
CA GLU A 120 -9.05 2.09 -5.84
C GLU A 120 -8.31 2.73 -4.64
N GLY A 121 -7.77 3.95 -4.75
CA GLY A 121 -7.15 4.67 -3.63
C GLY A 121 -8.10 4.91 -2.44
N ARG A 122 -9.42 5.03 -2.71
CA ARG A 122 -10.45 5.11 -1.67
C ARG A 122 -10.55 3.83 -0.80
N GLN A 123 -9.92 2.73 -1.21
CA GLN A 123 -9.85 1.51 -0.41
C GLN A 123 -8.91 1.66 0.79
N SER A 124 -7.80 2.41 0.68
CA SER A 124 -6.91 2.68 1.81
C SER A 124 -7.60 3.47 2.91
N VAL A 125 -8.25 4.59 2.55
CA VAL A 125 -9.11 5.36 3.48
C VAL A 125 -10.16 4.47 4.13
N THR A 126 -10.74 3.53 3.38
CA THR A 126 -11.72 2.57 3.90
C THR A 126 -11.08 1.57 4.88
N ALA A 127 -9.89 1.06 4.60
CA ALA A 127 -9.15 0.14 5.46
C ALA A 127 -8.70 0.80 6.77
N LEU A 128 -8.24 2.06 6.72
CA LEU A 128 -7.93 2.87 7.89
C LEU A 128 -9.16 3.09 8.79
N ILE A 129 -10.31 3.47 8.21
CA ILE A 129 -11.55 3.67 8.99
C ILE A 129 -12.04 2.36 9.62
N VAL A 130 -11.86 1.21 8.95
CA VAL A 130 -12.13 -0.12 9.53
C VAL A 130 -11.20 -0.43 10.70
N ALA A 131 -9.89 -0.20 10.55
CA ALA A 131 -8.92 -0.44 11.62
C ALA A 131 -9.18 0.44 12.85
N VAL A 132 -9.44 1.74 12.65
CA VAL A 132 -9.83 2.68 13.70
C VAL A 132 -11.15 2.27 14.37
N THR A 133 -12.12 1.74 13.61
CA THR A 133 -13.36 1.21 14.20
C THR A 133 -13.09 0.02 15.11
N ILE A 134 -12.24 -0.91 14.68
CA ILE A 134 -11.89 -2.11 15.46
C ILE A 134 -11.13 -1.73 16.74
N THR A 135 -10.12 -0.87 16.65
CA THR A 135 -9.35 -0.46 17.84
C THR A 135 -10.18 0.39 18.80
N ALA A 136 -11.02 1.30 18.30
CA ALA A 136 -11.94 2.07 19.15
C ALA A 136 -13.01 1.19 19.83
N ALA A 137 -13.49 0.13 19.16
CA ALA A 137 -14.39 -0.85 19.77
C ALA A 137 -13.71 -1.61 20.92
N LEU A 138 -12.46 -2.04 20.75
CA LEU A 138 -11.69 -2.70 21.80
C LEU A 138 -11.40 -1.74 22.97
N VAL A 139 -11.08 -0.47 22.71
CA VAL A 139 -10.86 0.57 23.75
C VAL A 139 -12.09 0.80 24.63
N ILE A 140 -13.31 0.69 24.10
CA ILE A 140 -14.55 0.80 24.90
C ILE A 140 -15.02 -0.54 25.51
N GLY A 141 -14.23 -1.61 25.41
CA GLY A 141 -14.58 -2.94 25.93
C GLY A 141 -15.62 -3.71 25.09
N ALA A 142 -15.89 -3.30 23.84
CA ALA A 142 -16.74 -4.05 22.91
C ALA A 142 -15.95 -5.22 22.28
N ASN A 143 -15.42 -6.09 23.15
CA ASN A 143 -14.51 -7.17 22.80
C ASN A 143 -15.27 -8.42 22.30
N PRO A 144 -15.02 -8.90 21.07
CA PRO A 144 -15.74 -10.04 20.48
C PRO A 144 -15.30 -11.42 20.98
N LEU A 145 -14.27 -11.52 21.84
CA LEU A 145 -13.84 -12.78 22.47
C LEU A 145 -14.18 -12.85 23.97
N ASP A 146 -14.34 -11.71 24.65
CA ASP A 146 -14.77 -11.67 26.06
C ASP A 146 -16.28 -11.98 26.24
N VAL A 147 -17.03 -12.15 25.14
CA VAL A 147 -18.47 -12.52 25.13
C VAL A 147 -18.74 -13.98 25.54
N VAL A 148 -17.77 -14.70 26.09
CA VAL A 148 -17.96 -16.03 26.68
C VAL A 148 -18.15 -15.86 28.19
N PRO A 149 -19.34 -16.13 28.76
CA PRO A 149 -19.57 -15.95 30.19
C PRO A 149 -18.65 -16.85 31.02
N THR A 150 -17.84 -16.22 31.88
CA THR A 150 -16.94 -16.90 32.82
C THR A 150 -17.62 -17.23 34.17
N GLY A 151 -18.88 -16.84 34.33
CA GLY A 151 -19.71 -17.09 35.51
C GLY A 151 -21.17 -17.37 35.16
N ASN A 152 -21.95 -17.71 36.19
CA ASN A 152 -23.39 -17.99 36.09
C ASN A 152 -24.27 -16.72 36.25
N ASP A 153 -23.69 -15.53 36.05
CA ASP A 153 -24.41 -14.27 36.21
C ASP A 153 -25.29 -13.99 34.98
N LEU A 154 -26.61 -14.09 35.17
CA LEU A 154 -27.60 -13.84 34.13
C LEU A 154 -27.42 -12.48 33.43
N PRO A 155 -27.06 -11.36 34.11
CA PRO A 155 -26.80 -10.08 33.44
C PRO A 155 -25.62 -10.11 32.46
N GLY A 156 -24.46 -10.68 32.84
CA GLY A 156 -23.30 -10.79 31.96
C GLY A 156 -23.57 -11.71 30.77
N ALA A 157 -24.24 -12.85 31.01
CA ALA A 157 -24.67 -13.74 29.93
C ALA A 157 -25.63 -13.05 28.93
N LEU A 158 -26.58 -12.24 29.41
CA LEU A 158 -27.49 -11.47 28.56
C LEU A 158 -26.76 -10.36 27.78
N LEU A 159 -25.84 -9.62 28.41
CA LEU A 159 -25.04 -8.58 27.75
C LEU A 159 -24.15 -9.18 26.65
N SER A 160 -23.48 -10.29 26.92
CA SER A 160 -22.68 -11.03 25.94
C SER A 160 -23.51 -11.54 24.77
N ALA A 161 -24.69 -12.12 25.04
CA ALA A 161 -25.62 -12.55 23.99
C ALA A 161 -26.11 -11.39 23.12
N LEU A 162 -26.43 -10.23 23.71
CA LEU A 162 -26.78 -9.00 22.98
C LEU A 162 -25.61 -8.48 22.14
N GLY A 163 -24.37 -8.57 22.64
CA GLY A 163 -23.15 -8.24 21.91
C GLY A 163 -22.95 -9.12 20.67
N ILE A 164 -23.08 -10.44 20.82
CA ILE A 164 -23.02 -11.42 19.72
C ILE A 164 -24.12 -11.15 18.68
N VAL A 165 -25.35 -10.87 19.13
CA VAL A 165 -26.48 -10.52 18.25
C VAL A 165 -26.22 -9.21 17.49
N ASN A 166 -25.66 -8.18 18.14
CA ASN A 166 -25.28 -6.95 17.45
C ASN A 166 -24.17 -7.18 16.42
N LEU A 167 -23.14 -7.95 16.77
CA LEU A 167 -22.06 -8.33 15.84
C LEU A 167 -22.64 -9.07 14.62
N GLY A 168 -23.64 -9.94 14.81
CA GLY A 168 -24.40 -10.57 13.73
C GLY A 168 -25.09 -9.55 12.81
N PHE A 169 -25.77 -8.54 13.37
CA PHE A 169 -26.37 -7.46 12.57
C PHE A 169 -25.34 -6.59 11.84
N VAL A 170 -24.18 -6.31 12.45
CA VAL A 170 -23.05 -5.61 11.81
C VAL A 170 -22.52 -6.41 10.62
N VAL A 171 -22.25 -7.72 10.80
CA VAL A 171 -21.77 -8.61 9.74
C VAL A 171 -22.79 -8.68 8.58
N VAL A 172 -24.08 -8.84 8.87
CA VAL A 172 -25.14 -8.80 7.84
C VAL A 172 -25.17 -7.45 7.11
N THR A 173 -24.96 -6.34 7.82
CA THR A 173 -24.91 -4.99 7.24
C THR A 173 -23.72 -4.82 6.28
N ILE A 174 -22.55 -5.37 6.64
CA ILE A 174 -21.34 -5.35 5.82
C ILE A 174 -21.51 -6.25 4.58
N LEU A 175 -22.02 -7.48 4.73
CA LEU A 175 -22.35 -8.38 3.60
C LEU A 175 -23.38 -7.78 2.64
N LYS A 176 -24.28 -6.93 3.14
CA LYS A 176 -25.23 -6.11 2.36
C LYS A 176 -24.60 -4.88 1.69
N GLY A 177 -23.28 -4.71 1.73
CA GLY A 177 -22.52 -3.65 1.05
C GLY A 177 -22.60 -2.28 1.71
N LYS A 178 -22.94 -2.21 3.01
CA LYS A 178 -23.17 -0.95 3.74
C LYS A 178 -22.11 -0.70 4.80
N LEU A 179 -20.84 -0.83 4.45
CA LEU A 179 -19.72 -0.78 5.40
C LEU A 179 -19.80 0.40 6.39
N PRO A 180 -20.03 1.67 6.00
CA PRO A 180 -20.17 2.78 6.97
C PRO A 180 -21.30 2.58 7.98
N THR A 181 -22.44 2.02 7.56
CA THR A 181 -23.56 1.69 8.46
C THR A 181 -23.22 0.53 9.39
N GLY A 182 -22.41 -0.43 8.92
CA GLY A 182 -21.90 -1.52 9.75
C GLY A 182 -20.96 -1.02 10.84
N LEU A 183 -20.01 -0.15 10.49
CA LEU A 183 -19.03 0.42 11.42
C LEU A 183 -19.71 1.29 12.50
N VAL A 184 -20.66 2.16 12.13
CA VAL A 184 -21.49 2.87 13.13
C VAL A 184 -22.35 1.90 13.94
N GLY A 185 -22.80 0.79 13.34
CA GLY A 185 -23.56 -0.26 14.02
C GLY A 185 -22.80 -1.01 15.12
N VAL A 186 -21.47 -0.99 15.11
CA VAL A 186 -20.64 -1.52 16.22
C VAL A 186 -20.94 -0.76 17.51
N PHE A 187 -20.95 0.57 17.43
CA PHE A 187 -21.17 1.47 18.58
C PHE A 187 -22.65 1.73 18.87
N VAL A 188 -23.50 1.70 17.84
CA VAL A 188 -24.94 2.02 17.94
C VAL A 188 -25.77 0.85 17.38
N PRO A 189 -26.17 -0.13 18.23
CA PRO A 189 -26.82 -1.35 17.75
C PRO A 189 -28.08 -1.13 16.90
N LEU A 190 -28.85 -0.08 17.17
CA LEU A 190 -30.01 0.31 16.36
C LEU A 190 -29.63 0.61 14.89
N VAL A 191 -28.45 1.21 14.65
CA VAL A 191 -27.94 1.46 13.30
C VAL A 191 -27.53 0.15 12.61
N GLY A 192 -26.95 -0.79 13.36
CA GLY A 192 -26.66 -2.15 12.91
C GLY A 192 -27.94 -2.89 12.50
N ILE A 193 -28.98 -2.88 13.33
CA ILE A 193 -30.30 -3.47 13.04
C ILE A 193 -30.93 -2.83 11.79
N ILE A 194 -30.95 -1.50 11.69
CA ILE A 194 -31.49 -0.76 10.53
C ILE A 194 -30.69 -1.08 9.25
N GLY A 195 -29.37 -1.23 9.36
CA GLY A 195 -28.48 -1.70 8.31
C GLY A 195 -28.79 -3.14 7.86
N ALA A 196 -29.03 -4.03 8.82
CA ALA A 196 -29.28 -5.45 8.58
C ALA A 196 -30.68 -5.71 8.01
N VAL A 197 -31.70 -4.97 8.43
CA VAL A 197 -33.08 -5.12 7.91
C VAL A 197 -33.22 -4.54 6.50
N ARG A 198 -32.72 -3.32 6.24
CA ARG A 198 -32.92 -2.64 4.94
C ARG A 198 -32.33 -3.41 3.74
N VAL A 199 -32.84 -3.13 2.54
CA VAL A 199 -32.38 -3.72 1.26
C VAL A 199 -30.86 -3.57 1.07
N ALA A 200 -30.21 -4.56 0.47
CA ALA A 200 -28.77 -4.56 0.19
C ALA A 200 -28.40 -3.60 -0.95
N LYS A 201 -27.11 -3.23 -1.05
CA LYS A 201 -26.58 -2.58 -2.26
C LYS A 201 -26.66 -3.52 -3.46
N PRO A 202 -26.93 -3.03 -4.69
CA PRO A 202 -26.62 -3.73 -5.93
C PRO A 202 -25.16 -4.19 -5.93
N GLY A 203 -24.88 -5.35 -6.54
CA GLY A 203 -23.53 -5.91 -6.62
C GLY A 203 -22.93 -6.45 -5.31
N SER A 204 -23.53 -6.23 -4.13
CA SER A 204 -23.02 -6.82 -2.87
C SER A 204 -23.19 -8.35 -2.87
N TRP A 205 -22.33 -9.07 -2.15
CA TRP A 205 -22.42 -10.53 -1.99
C TRP A 205 -23.81 -11.00 -1.58
N TRP A 206 -24.46 -10.29 -0.64
CA TRP A 206 -25.84 -10.59 -0.25
C TRP A 206 -26.83 -10.38 -1.40
N ALA A 207 -26.71 -9.29 -2.17
CA ALA A 207 -27.60 -9.06 -3.32
C ALA A 207 -27.40 -10.14 -4.39
N GLN A 208 -26.15 -10.41 -4.79
CA GLN A 208 -25.79 -11.43 -5.78
C GLN A 208 -26.31 -12.83 -5.41
N ARG A 209 -26.23 -13.22 -4.12
CA ARG A 209 -26.55 -14.58 -3.64
C ARG A 209 -27.99 -14.76 -3.17
N ARG A 210 -28.74 -13.67 -2.91
CA ARG A 210 -30.11 -13.74 -2.34
C ARG A 210 -31.19 -13.00 -3.13
N TYR A 211 -30.87 -12.13 -4.08
CA TYR A 211 -31.87 -11.50 -4.94
C TYR A 211 -31.91 -12.19 -6.31
N LYS A 212 -33.11 -12.57 -6.76
CA LYS A 212 -33.30 -13.03 -8.14
C LYS A 212 -32.96 -11.87 -9.08
N LYS A 213 -32.21 -12.16 -10.16
CA LYS A 213 -32.03 -11.25 -11.29
C LYS A 213 -33.42 -10.78 -11.76
N ASP A 214 -33.55 -9.48 -12.02
CA ASP A 214 -34.82 -8.86 -12.45
C ASP A 214 -36.00 -9.07 -11.48
N GLY A 215 -35.71 -9.35 -10.20
CA GLY A 215 -36.69 -9.39 -9.11
C GLY A 215 -37.05 -8.01 -8.57
N TRP A 216 -38.20 -7.90 -7.89
CA TRP A 216 -38.63 -6.65 -7.22
C TRP A 216 -37.59 -6.13 -6.22
N LEU A 217 -36.90 -7.02 -5.50
CA LEU A 217 -35.83 -6.67 -4.56
C LEU A 217 -34.60 -6.07 -5.26
N ALA A 218 -34.21 -6.58 -6.44
CA ALA A 218 -33.11 -6.04 -7.23
C ALA A 218 -33.45 -4.62 -7.73
N ARG A 219 -34.60 -4.47 -8.40
CA ARG A 219 -35.12 -3.16 -8.83
C ARG A 219 -35.31 -2.15 -7.69
N ARG A 220 -35.60 -2.62 -6.46
CA ARG A 220 -35.68 -1.76 -5.27
C ARG A 220 -34.31 -1.39 -4.70
N ALA A 221 -33.30 -2.25 -4.84
CA ALA A 221 -31.92 -1.93 -4.50
C ALA A 221 -31.36 -0.89 -5.47
N GLU A 222 -31.51 -1.11 -6.78
CA GLU A 222 -31.05 -0.20 -7.86
C GLU A 222 -31.65 1.20 -7.69
N ARG A 223 -32.97 1.33 -7.54
CA ARG A 223 -33.64 2.63 -7.29
C ARG A 223 -33.26 3.31 -5.97
N ARG A 224 -32.62 2.61 -5.02
CA ARG A 224 -32.20 3.17 -3.72
C ARG A 224 -30.71 3.46 -3.65
N PHE A 225 -29.90 2.81 -4.46
CA PHE A 225 -28.46 2.97 -4.54
C PHE A 225 -28.11 3.39 -5.97
N ASP A 226 -28.63 4.55 -6.32
CA ASP A 226 -28.46 5.22 -7.60
C ASP A 226 -27.15 6.02 -7.65
N ALA A 227 -26.84 6.59 -8.81
CA ALA A 227 -25.64 7.40 -8.99
C ALA A 227 -25.54 8.60 -8.02
N THR A 228 -26.66 9.21 -7.61
CA THR A 228 -26.62 10.35 -6.66
C THR A 228 -26.29 9.90 -5.24
N TYR A 229 -26.70 8.70 -4.83
CA TYR A 229 -26.30 8.12 -3.55
C TYR A 229 -24.79 7.89 -3.49
N ASP A 230 -24.21 7.26 -4.51
CA ASP A 230 -22.77 6.95 -4.49
C ASP A 230 -21.89 8.17 -4.77
N ALA A 231 -22.34 9.14 -5.57
CA ALA A 231 -21.68 10.45 -5.67
C ALA A 231 -21.60 11.17 -4.31
N ARG A 232 -22.67 11.14 -3.49
CA ARG A 232 -22.67 11.71 -2.13
C ARG A 232 -21.66 11.05 -1.20
N TRP A 233 -21.57 9.72 -1.20
CA TRP A 233 -20.59 9.01 -0.38
C TRP A 233 -19.15 9.12 -0.89
N ASN A 234 -18.96 9.26 -2.20
CA ASN A 234 -17.65 9.53 -2.77
C ASN A 234 -17.19 10.95 -2.41
N ALA A 235 -18.05 11.97 -2.45
CA ALA A 235 -17.70 13.32 -1.98
C ALA A 235 -17.21 13.35 -0.51
N ILE A 236 -17.77 12.51 0.37
CA ILE A 236 -17.30 12.38 1.77
C ILE A 236 -15.92 11.71 1.84
N ARG A 237 -15.64 10.69 1.03
CA ARG A 237 -14.31 10.07 0.94
C ARG A 237 -13.27 11.02 0.36
N ASP A 238 -13.66 11.80 -0.64
CA ASP A 238 -12.79 12.70 -1.37
C ASP A 238 -12.39 13.94 -0.54
N ILE A 239 -13.08 14.23 0.57
CA ILE A 239 -12.65 15.19 1.60
C ILE A 239 -11.48 14.63 2.43
N ILE A 240 -11.39 13.30 2.59
CA ILE A 240 -10.38 12.63 3.43
C ILE A 240 -9.16 12.21 2.60
N GLY A 241 -9.37 11.53 1.47
CA GLY A 241 -8.31 11.00 0.60
C GLY A 241 -8.02 11.82 -0.67
N GLY A 242 -8.67 12.99 -0.83
CA GLY A 242 -8.63 13.74 -2.09
C GLY A 242 -9.49 13.12 -3.19
N ARG A 243 -9.66 13.84 -4.31
CA ARG A 243 -10.38 13.34 -5.49
C ARG A 243 -9.45 12.47 -6.34
N PRO A 244 -9.90 11.30 -6.84
CA PRO A 244 -9.12 10.51 -7.78
C PRO A 244 -8.92 11.26 -9.10
N TYR A 245 -7.73 11.15 -9.67
CA TYR A 245 -7.30 11.80 -10.91
C TYR A 245 -7.52 10.83 -12.10
N PRO A 246 -8.35 11.18 -13.11
CA PRO A 246 -8.75 10.23 -14.16
C PRO A 246 -7.56 9.58 -14.90
N ARG A 247 -7.61 8.25 -15.11
CA ARG A 247 -6.54 7.48 -15.80
C ARG A 247 -6.12 8.09 -17.15
N GLU A 248 -7.05 8.67 -17.88
CA GLU A 248 -6.79 9.26 -19.19
C GLU A 248 -5.97 10.56 -19.07
N GLN A 249 -6.35 11.46 -18.16
CA GLN A 249 -5.58 12.67 -17.85
C GLN A 249 -4.17 12.33 -17.34
N MET A 250 -4.04 11.28 -16.51
CA MET A 250 -2.73 10.79 -16.06
C MET A 250 -1.88 10.26 -17.23
N ARG A 251 -2.48 9.47 -18.13
CA ARG A 251 -1.82 8.98 -19.35
C ARG A 251 -1.47 10.11 -20.33
N GLU A 252 -2.20 11.21 -20.34
CA GLU A 252 -1.88 12.40 -21.14
C GLU A 252 -0.74 13.20 -20.53
N ALA A 253 -0.80 13.52 -19.23
CA ALA A 253 0.27 14.21 -18.51
C ALA A 253 1.62 13.46 -18.62
N VAL A 254 1.61 12.12 -18.47
CA VAL A 254 2.81 11.29 -18.67
C VAL A 254 3.27 11.30 -20.13
N ARG A 255 2.36 11.23 -21.12
CA ARG A 255 2.73 11.32 -22.55
C ARG A 255 3.37 12.68 -22.89
N GLU A 256 2.85 13.78 -22.36
CA GLU A 256 3.45 15.11 -22.56
C GLU A 256 4.79 15.26 -21.83
N GLN A 257 4.94 14.75 -20.59
CA GLN A 257 6.25 14.70 -19.94
C GLN A 257 7.27 13.88 -20.74
N MET A 258 6.89 12.72 -21.28
CA MET A 258 7.78 11.90 -22.10
C MET A 258 8.14 12.57 -23.44
N LYS A 259 7.21 13.29 -24.08
CA LYS A 259 7.51 14.14 -25.25
C LYS A 259 8.51 15.23 -24.88
N ALA A 260 8.23 16.01 -23.83
CA ALA A 260 9.10 17.11 -23.38
C ALA A 260 10.50 16.63 -22.98
N ALA A 261 10.61 15.49 -22.29
CA ALA A 261 11.89 14.86 -21.97
C ALA A 261 12.64 14.37 -23.22
N ARG A 262 11.93 13.85 -24.24
CA ARG A 262 12.52 13.42 -25.51
C ARG A 262 13.05 14.61 -26.33
N VAL A 263 12.27 15.70 -26.43
CA VAL A 263 12.66 16.96 -27.08
C VAL A 263 13.88 17.56 -26.39
N ARG A 264 13.83 17.75 -25.06
CA ARG A 264 14.96 18.27 -24.27
C ARG A 264 16.23 17.41 -24.42
N ARG A 265 16.09 16.09 -24.57
CA ARG A 265 17.23 15.18 -24.83
C ARG A 265 17.84 15.36 -26.23
N GLN A 266 17.08 15.86 -27.21
CA GLN A 266 17.56 16.20 -28.56
C GLN A 266 18.15 17.61 -28.64
N GLU A 267 17.66 18.55 -27.82
CA GLU A 267 18.13 19.94 -27.75
C GLU A 267 19.42 20.09 -26.94
N LEU A 268 19.56 19.38 -25.82
CA LEU A 268 20.73 19.44 -24.92
C LEU A 268 22.09 19.30 -25.64
N PRO A 269 22.29 18.39 -26.63
CA PRO A 269 23.52 18.34 -27.42
C PRO A 269 23.78 19.61 -28.25
N LEU A 270 22.74 20.21 -28.83
CA LEU A 270 22.81 21.39 -29.68
C LEU A 270 23.14 22.63 -28.85
N GLU A 271 22.46 22.84 -27.72
CA GLU A 271 22.78 23.89 -26.75
C GLU A 271 24.23 23.78 -26.27
N ARG A 272 24.68 22.56 -25.93
CA ARG A 272 26.07 22.31 -25.49
C ARG A 272 27.09 22.57 -26.61
N ALA A 273 26.75 22.32 -27.87
CA ALA A 273 27.60 22.65 -29.01
C ALA A 273 27.68 24.17 -29.22
N GLN A 274 26.54 24.86 -29.26
CA GLN A 274 26.46 26.33 -29.37
C GLN A 274 27.20 27.02 -28.22
N ALA A 275 27.03 26.57 -26.98
CA ALA A 275 27.74 27.08 -25.81
C ALA A 275 29.26 26.85 -25.87
N ARG A 276 29.72 25.75 -26.47
CA ARG A 276 31.16 25.52 -26.74
C ARG A 276 31.69 26.50 -27.78
N VAL A 277 31.00 26.69 -28.89
CA VAL A 277 31.36 27.66 -29.95
C VAL A 277 31.39 29.08 -29.39
N ALA A 278 30.36 29.50 -28.65
CA ALA A 278 30.28 30.83 -28.04
C ALA A 278 31.34 31.09 -26.95
N ARG A 279 31.88 30.03 -26.32
CA ARG A 279 33.06 30.13 -25.43
C ARG A 279 34.37 30.21 -26.23
N GLN A 280 34.48 29.50 -27.35
CA GLN A 280 35.65 29.55 -28.24
C GLN A 280 35.78 30.92 -28.93
N ALA A 281 34.67 31.53 -29.38
CA ALA A 281 34.64 32.87 -29.95
C ALA A 281 35.17 33.91 -28.94
N ARG A 282 34.57 33.97 -27.73
CA ARG A 282 35.03 34.87 -26.65
C ARG A 282 36.46 34.64 -26.19
N ARG A 283 36.99 33.42 -26.35
CA ARG A 283 38.41 33.13 -26.10
C ARG A 283 39.31 33.61 -27.25
N ARG A 284 38.84 33.60 -28.50
CA ARG A 284 39.58 34.18 -29.65
C ARG A 284 39.61 35.70 -29.59
N GLU A 285 38.50 36.36 -29.28
CA GLU A 285 38.42 37.81 -29.07
C GLU A 285 39.46 38.26 -28.03
N ARG A 286 39.42 37.68 -26.82
CA ARG A 286 40.39 37.92 -25.73
C ARG A 286 41.85 37.54 -26.02
N LEU A 287 42.15 36.88 -27.14
CA LEU A 287 43.50 36.57 -27.59
C LEU A 287 43.92 37.40 -28.82
N GLY A 288 42.96 37.96 -29.56
CA GLY A 288 43.20 38.94 -30.64
C GLY A 288 43.46 40.34 -30.09
N ASP A 289 42.77 40.72 -29.01
CA ASP A 289 42.94 42.00 -28.30
C ASP A 289 44.23 42.08 -27.46
N MET A 290 45.16 41.12 -27.59
CA MET A 290 46.43 41.07 -26.85
C MET A 290 47.60 41.51 -27.75
N PRO A 291 48.11 42.76 -27.64
CA PRO A 291 49.18 43.24 -28.50
C PRO A 291 50.53 42.64 -28.10
N GLY A 292 51.23 42.00 -29.04
CA GLY A 292 52.68 41.78 -28.95
C GLY A 292 53.16 40.69 -27.99
N ALA A 293 52.86 39.42 -28.28
CA ALA A 293 53.51 38.26 -27.64
C ALA A 293 54.56 37.56 -28.54
N ALA A 294 55.10 38.27 -29.54
CA ALA A 294 55.93 37.70 -30.60
C ALA A 294 57.26 38.46 -30.83
N GLN A 295 58.02 38.73 -29.77
CA GLN A 295 59.46 39.09 -29.83
C GLN A 295 60.07 39.19 -28.42
N ARG A 296 60.85 38.19 -27.98
CA ARG A 296 61.88 38.30 -26.91
C ARG A 296 62.97 37.24 -27.13
N THR A 297 63.93 37.54 -28.01
CA THR A 297 65.06 36.67 -28.39
C THR A 297 66.33 37.50 -28.58
N GLY A 298 67.26 37.46 -27.60
CA GLY A 298 68.49 38.29 -27.56
C GLY A 298 68.23 39.80 -27.31
N SER A 299 69.23 40.65 -27.03
CA SER A 299 70.64 40.48 -26.60
C SER A 299 71.21 41.88 -26.20
N THR A 300 72.31 42.08 -25.47
CA THR A 300 73.28 41.16 -24.81
C THR A 300 73.41 41.57 -23.31
N ARG A 301 74.52 41.83 -22.58
CA ARG A 301 76.01 41.77 -22.74
C ARG A 301 76.67 41.52 -21.34
N ALA A 302 78.01 41.52 -21.30
CA ALA A 302 78.93 41.38 -20.16
C ALA A 302 78.74 42.37 -18.98
N GLY A 303 79.26 42.12 -17.77
CA GLY A 303 80.03 40.95 -17.29
C GLY A 303 81.07 41.34 -16.21
N ASP A 304 81.52 40.38 -15.39
CA ASP A 304 82.69 40.50 -14.49
C ASP A 304 83.35 39.12 -14.35
N GLU A 305 84.67 39.07 -14.14
CA GLU A 305 85.46 37.84 -14.02
C GLU A 305 85.96 37.66 -12.58
N ARG A 306 86.05 36.42 -12.11
CA ARG A 306 86.92 36.06 -10.98
C ARG A 306 87.44 34.62 -11.12
N PRO A 307 88.70 34.34 -10.73
CA PRO A 307 89.41 33.15 -11.16
C PRO A 307 89.09 31.90 -10.31
N PRO A 308 89.46 30.70 -10.78
CA PRO A 308 89.20 29.45 -10.08
C PRO A 308 90.28 29.09 -9.06
N GLU A 309 89.90 28.32 -8.04
CA GLU A 309 90.80 27.40 -7.33
C GLU A 309 89.97 26.23 -6.75
N GLU A 310 90.41 24.99 -7.04
CA GLU A 310 89.97 23.71 -6.45
C GLU A 310 91.09 23.23 -5.49
N PRO A 311 90.87 22.25 -4.57
CA PRO A 311 89.90 21.15 -4.64
C PRO A 311 88.96 20.98 -3.43
#